data_AF-A0A933IIH2-F1
#
_entry.id   AF-A0A933IIH2-F1
#
_cell.length_a   1.000
_cell.length_b   1.000
_cell.length_c   1.000
_cell.angle_alpha   90.00
_cell.angle_beta   90.00
_cell.angle_gamma   90.00
#
_symmetry.space_group_name_H-M   'P 1'
#
loop_
_entity.id
_entity.type
_entity.pdbx_description
1 polymer ?
#
loop_
_entity_poly.entity_id
_entity_poly.type
_entity_poly.pdbx_seq_one_letter_code
_entity_poly.pdbx_strand_id
1 'polypeptide(L)'
;MAGKLFSALADANINIDMIVQSETRGKTNDISFTVDETDLQKTIEVVKESVSEIGAGEISYDRDIAKVSIVGVGMKSHSGVASRMFKSLAEHNVNI
;
A
#
# COMPACT_ATOMS: atom_id res chain seq x y z
N MET A 1 15.94 6.46 3.04
CA MET A 1 15.38 5.98 1.75
C MET A 1 13.89 6.25 1.68
N ALA A 2 13.04 5.62 2.52
CA ALA A 2 11.59 5.88 2.55
C ALA A 2 11.21 7.36 2.72
N GLY A 3 11.87 8.09 3.64
CA GLY A 3 11.58 9.52 3.85
C GLY A 3 11.76 10.39 2.60
N LYS A 4 12.75 10.11 1.74
CA LYS A 4 12.95 10.86 0.50
C LYS A 4 11.79 10.67 -0.48
N LEU A 5 11.34 9.43 -0.64
CA LEU A 5 10.21 9.08 -1.49
C LEU A 5 8.93 9.81 -1.04
N PHE A 6 8.62 9.73 0.25
CA PHE A 6 7.40 10.36 0.78
C PHE A 6 7.48 11.89 0.81
N SER A 7 8.66 12.48 0.97
CA SER A 7 8.85 13.92 0.78
C SER A 7 8.56 14.33 -0.66
N ALA A 8 9.09 13.62 -1.66
CA ALA A 8 8.83 13.94 -3.07
C ALA A 8 7.34 13.84 -3.43
N LEU A 9 6.63 12.84 -2.90
CA LEU A 9 5.18 12.70 -3.07
C LEU A 9 4.41 13.87 -2.41
N ALA A 10 4.83 14.29 -1.22
CA ALA A 10 4.24 15.42 -0.51
C ALA A 10 4.48 16.75 -1.24
N ASP A 11 5.70 16.99 -1.74
CA ASP A 11 6.05 18.19 -2.53
C ASP A 11 5.24 18.25 -3.84
N ALA A 12 4.88 17.09 -4.39
CA ALA A 12 3.98 16.95 -5.51
C ALA A 12 2.49 17.03 -5.15
N ASN A 13 2.10 17.29 -3.89
CA ASN A 13 0.72 17.32 -3.40
C ASN A 13 -0.06 16.02 -3.69
N ILE A 14 0.58 14.85 -3.57
CA ILE A 14 -0.06 13.54 -3.71
C ILE A 14 -0.45 13.04 -2.32
N ASN A 15 -1.74 12.74 -2.13
CA ASN A 15 -2.22 12.17 -0.89
C ASN A 15 -2.04 10.65 -0.87
N ILE A 16 -1.58 10.14 0.28
CA ILE A 16 -1.36 8.71 0.50
C ILE A 16 -2.33 8.23 1.58
N ASP A 17 -2.98 7.10 1.33
CA ASP A 17 -3.97 6.52 2.26
C ASP A 17 -3.36 5.38 3.10
N MET A 18 -2.80 4.36 2.47
CA MET A 18 -2.17 3.22 3.15
C MET A 18 -0.69 3.16 2.79
N ILE A 19 0.16 2.85 3.76
CA ILE A 19 1.57 2.49 3.56
C ILE A 19 1.79 1.12 4.19
N VAL A 20 2.26 0.16 3.39
CA VAL A 20 2.64 -1.17 3.81
C VAL A 20 4.11 -1.36 3.46
N GLN A 21 4.91 -1.72 4.46
CA GLN A 21 6.31 -2.08 4.28
C GLN A 21 6.49 -3.53 4.73
N SER A 22 6.98 -4.37 3.84
CA SER A 22 7.29 -5.77 4.17
C SER A 22 8.66 -5.87 4.83
N GLU A 23 8.84 -6.89 5.68
CA GLU A 23 10.15 -7.23 6.21
C GLU A 23 11.08 -7.77 5.10
N THR A 24 12.37 -7.53 5.25
CA THR A 24 13.40 -7.74 4.25
C THR A 24 13.42 -9.19 3.73
N ARG A 25 13.20 -9.40 2.42
CA ARG A 25 13.68 -10.61 1.73
C ARG A 25 15.11 -10.37 1.25
N GLY A 26 16.09 -10.62 2.12
CA GLY A 26 17.52 -10.44 1.80
C GLY A 26 18.04 -9.06 2.20
N LYS A 27 18.37 -8.18 1.23
CA LYS A 27 18.94 -6.83 1.47
C LYS A 27 18.01 -5.68 1.07
N THR A 28 16.83 -5.97 0.52
CA THR A 28 15.87 -4.99 0.02
C THR A 28 14.54 -5.12 0.76
N ASN A 29 13.89 -3.98 0.99
CA ASN A 29 12.55 -3.88 1.55
C ASN A 29 11.61 -3.39 0.46
N ASP A 30 10.41 -3.95 0.41
CA ASP A 30 9.37 -3.47 -0.49
C ASP A 30 8.46 -2.49 0.26
N ILE A 31 8.12 -1.39 -0.42
CA ILE A 31 7.18 -0.39 0.09
C ILE A 31 6.04 -0.33 -0.92
N SER A 32 4.83 -0.63 -0.46
CA SER A 32 3.60 -0.45 -1.22
C SER A 32 2.77 0.64 -0.55
N PHE A 33 2.13 1.47 -1.35
CA PHE A 33 1.24 2.51 -0.84
C PHE A 33 0.10 2.76 -1.82
N THR A 34 -1.01 3.30 -1.31
CA THR A 34 -2.19 3.63 -2.10
C THR A 34 -2.34 5.14 -2.26
N VAL A 35 -2.78 5.56 -3.44
CA VAL A 35 -3.11 6.95 -3.80
C VAL A 35 -4.49 6.97 -4.46
N ASP A 36 -5.07 8.16 -4.64
CA ASP A 36 -6.28 8.29 -5.47
C ASP A 36 -5.95 7.90 -6.93
N GLU A 37 -6.90 7.27 -7.62
CA GLU A 37 -6.70 6.88 -9.02
C GLU A 37 -6.40 8.08 -9.92
N THR A 38 -6.97 9.25 -9.60
CA THR A 38 -6.69 10.51 -10.32
C THR A 38 -5.24 10.96 -10.19
N ASP A 39 -4.57 10.59 -9.10
CA ASP A 39 -3.17 10.94 -8.81
C ASP A 39 -2.17 9.90 -9.33
N LEU A 40 -2.62 8.75 -9.84
CA LEU A 40 -1.73 7.64 -10.19
C LEU A 40 -0.65 8.02 -11.19
N GLN A 41 -1.02 8.70 -12.28
CA GLN A 41 -0.05 9.01 -13.35
C GLN A 41 1.06 9.93 -12.82
N LYS A 42 0.69 10.96 -12.06
CA LYS A 42 1.62 11.87 -11.40
C LYS A 42 2.50 11.14 -10.37
N THR A 43 1.90 10.22 -9.63
CA THR A 43 2.61 9.35 -8.67
C THR A 43 3.69 8.54 -9.36
N ILE A 44 3.37 7.89 -10.48
CA ILE A 44 4.34 7.08 -11.24
C ILE A 44 5.55 7.92 -11.66
N GLU A 45 5.33 9.15 -12.12
CA GLU A 45 6.40 10.05 -12.55
C GLU A 45 7.34 10.42 -11.38
N VAL A 46 6.76 10.85 -10.25
CA VAL A 46 7.52 11.23 -9.04
C VAL A 46 8.29 10.03 -8.45
N VAL A 47 7.66 8.85 -8.42
CA VAL A 47 8.28 7.63 -7.90
C VAL A 47 9.43 7.19 -8.78
N LYS A 48 9.29 7.25 -10.12
CA LYS A 48 10.36 6.89 -11.06
C LYS A 48 11.61 7.75 -10.87
N GLU A 49 11.43 9.05 -10.72
CA GLU A 49 12.53 9.98 -10.44
C GLU A 49 13.18 9.63 -9.09
N SER A 50 12.39 9.49 -8.03
CA SER A 50 12.87 9.16 -6.68
C SER A 50 13.62 7.82 -6.63
N VAL A 51 13.12 6.79 -7.30
CA VAL A 51 13.74 5.45 -7.35
C VAL A 51 15.08 5.49 -8.07
N SER A 52 15.18 6.26 -9.17
CA SER A 52 16.44 6.44 -9.89
C SER A 52 17.54 7.06 -9.03
N GLU A 53 17.19 8.02 -8.16
CA GLU A 53 18.14 8.66 -7.24
C GLU A 53 18.55 7.75 -6.07
N ILE A 54 17.62 6.92 -5.60
CA ILE A 54 17.84 6.03 -4.45
C ILE A 54 18.55 4.73 -4.87
N GLY A 55 18.51 4.39 -6.17
CA GLY A 55 19.01 3.11 -6.67
C GLY A 55 18.13 1.94 -6.25
N ALA A 56 16.82 2.19 -6.11
CA ALA A 56 15.85 1.14 -5.77
C ALA A 56 15.53 0.26 -6.97
N GLY A 57 14.84 -0.86 -6.71
CA GLY A 57 14.50 -1.88 -7.71
C GLY A 57 13.35 -1.47 -8.62
N GLU A 58 12.61 -2.47 -9.09
CA GLU A 58 11.46 -2.29 -9.98
C GLU A 58 10.30 -1.54 -9.31
N ILE A 59 9.56 -0.77 -10.11
CA ILE A 59 8.30 -0.13 -9.72
C ILE A 59 7.17 -0.86 -10.42
N SER A 60 6.20 -1.32 -9.66
CA SER A 60 4.92 -1.83 -10.17
C SER A 60 3.76 -1.01 -9.60
N TYR A 61 2.64 -1.01 -10.31
CA TYR A 61 1.41 -0.36 -9.88
C TYR A 61 0.21 -1.14 -10.42
N ASP A 62 -0.93 -1.03 -9.71
CA ASP A 62 -2.20 -1.63 -10.10
C ASP A 62 -3.33 -0.62 -9.86
N ARG A 63 -4.22 -0.50 -10.84
CA ARG A 63 -5.41 0.36 -10.78
C ARG A 63 -6.65 -0.40 -10.33
N ASP A 64 -6.68 -1.70 -10.59
CA ASP A 64 -7.86 -2.53 -10.42
C ASP A 64 -7.87 -3.13 -9.00
N ILE A 65 -7.78 -2.25 -8.00
CA ILE A 65 -7.74 -2.62 -6.58
C ILE A 65 -8.92 -2.02 -5.81
N ALA A 66 -9.36 -2.72 -4.76
CA ALA A 66 -10.36 -2.22 -3.83
C ALA A 66 -9.89 -2.39 -2.39
N LYS A 67 -10.06 -1.34 -1.57
CA LYS A 67 -9.78 -1.38 -0.13
C LYS A 67 -11.06 -1.62 0.64
N VAL A 68 -11.13 -2.76 1.33
CA VAL A 68 -12.22 -3.09 2.26
C VAL A 68 -11.65 -3.13 3.68
N SER A 69 -12.34 -2.50 4.64
CA SER A 69 -11.91 -2.46 6.04
C SER A 69 -13.08 -2.74 6.97
N ILE A 70 -12.84 -3.51 8.02
CA ILE A 70 -13.78 -3.71 9.12
C ILE A 70 -13.30 -2.90 10.31
N VAL A 71 -14.19 -2.07 10.87
CA VAL A 71 -13.90 -1.19 12.00
C VAL A 71 -14.92 -1.45 13.11
N GLY A 72 -14.46 -1.64 14.33
CA GLY A 72 -15.34 -1.79 15.48
C GLY A 72 -14.60 -1.92 16.80
N VAL A 73 -15.15 -1.31 17.87
CA VAL A 73 -14.55 -1.31 19.22
C VAL A 73 -14.33 -2.72 19.78
N GLY A 74 -15.14 -3.69 19.36
CA GLY A 74 -15.07 -5.08 19.80
C GLY A 74 -13.91 -5.88 19.22
N MET A 75 -13.21 -5.38 18.19
CA MET A 75 -12.14 -6.14 17.50
C MET A 75 -10.95 -6.47 18.38
N LYS A 76 -10.65 -5.62 19.37
CA LYS A 76 -9.56 -5.85 20.34
C LYS A 76 -9.95 -6.88 21.41
N SER A 77 -11.23 -6.91 21.79
CA SER A 77 -11.72 -7.68 22.93
C SER A 77 -12.32 -9.04 22.54
N HIS A 78 -12.72 -9.21 21.27
CA HIS A 78 -13.28 -10.45 20.75
C HIS A 78 -12.35 -11.05 19.71
N SER A 79 -11.73 -12.18 20.04
CA SER A 79 -10.97 -12.95 19.07
C SER A 79 -11.89 -13.50 17.96
N GLY A 80 -11.32 -13.72 16.77
CA GLY A 80 -12.03 -14.36 15.66
C GLY A 80 -12.72 -13.42 14.67
N VAL A 81 -12.74 -12.09 14.90
CA VAL A 81 -13.31 -11.14 13.91
C VAL A 81 -12.57 -11.20 12.58
N ALA A 82 -11.23 -11.17 12.60
CA ALA A 82 -10.43 -11.32 11.39
C ALA A 82 -10.65 -12.68 10.71
N SER A 83 -10.68 -13.77 11.49
CA SER A 83 -10.96 -15.11 10.96
C SER A 83 -12.31 -15.19 10.23
N ARG A 84 -13.35 -14.57 10.80
CA ARG A 84 -14.67 -14.49 10.17
C ARG A 84 -14.65 -13.68 8.87
N MET A 85 -13.89 -12.58 8.83
CA MET A 85 -13.69 -11.78 7.61
C MET A 85 -13.05 -12.63 6.50
N PHE A 86 -11.88 -13.22 6.77
CA PHE A 86 -11.17 -14.04 5.77
C PHE A 86 -12.02 -15.23 5.31
N LYS A 87 -12.73 -15.90 6.22
CA LYS A 87 -13.63 -17.00 5.88
C LYS A 87 -14.75 -16.54 4.93
N SER A 88 -15.40 -15.41 5.24
CA SER A 88 -16.50 -14.89 4.42
C SER A 88 -16.04 -14.49 3.02
N LEU A 89 -14.83 -13.96 2.88
CA LEU A 89 -14.26 -13.60 1.57
C LEU A 89 -13.91 -14.85 0.77
N ALA A 90 -13.30 -15.85 1.41
CA ALA A 90 -12.99 -17.13 0.78
C ALA A 90 -14.26 -17.87 0.28
N GLU A 91 -15.35 -17.83 1.06
CA GLU A 91 -16.65 -18.40 0.65
C GLU A 91 -17.23 -17.77 -0.62
N HIS A 92 -16.84 -16.53 -0.94
CA HIS A 92 -17.24 -15.81 -2.16
C HIS A 92 -16.14 -15.81 -3.23
N ASN A 93 -15.10 -16.63 -3.08
CA ASN A 93 -13.95 -16.72 -3.99
C ASN A 93 -13.21 -15.38 -4.18
N VAL A 94 -13.16 -14.54 -3.14
CA VAL A 94 -12.38 -13.31 -3.14
C VAL A 94 -10.98 -13.62 -2.59
N ASN A 95 -9.96 -13.41 -3.43
CA ASN A 95 -8.55 -13.54 -3.02
C ASN A 95 -8.07 -12.26 -2.33
N ILE A 96 -7.22 -12.40 -1.30
CA ILE A 96 -6.52 -11.30 -0.61
C ILE A 96 -5.02 -11.44 -0.88
#